data_AF-A0A0M5JC56-F1
#
_entry.id   AF-A0A0M5JC56-F1
#
_cell.length_a   1.000
_cell.length_b   1.000
_cell.length_c   1.000
_cell.angle_alpha   90.00
_cell.angle_beta   90.00
_cell.angle_gamma   90.00
#
_symmetry.space_group_name_H-M   'P 1'
#
loop_
_entity.id
_entity.type
_entity.pdbx_description
1 polymer ?
#
loop_
_entity_poly.entity_id
_entity_poly.type
_entity_poly.pdbx_seq_one_letter_code
_entity_poly.pdbx_strand_id
1 'polypeptide(L)'
;MLMKVPSVDWTDQIVYIMDDEESLSDFDDEPDFSEYMWMENEEEFDKNELQRLEEEEIMQECFEAMIEDELEEQINEWEKAKTEEQNSALSALPKSQCNVEKSVLNPMADEFIPRCHQIDFSAS
;
A
#
# COMPACT_ATOMS: atom_id res chain seq x y z
N MET A 1 33.97 -1.06 -9.31
CA MET A 1 35.03 -0.92 -8.29
C MET A 1 35.53 -2.32 -7.96
N LEU A 2 36.82 -2.62 -8.15
CA LEU A 2 37.40 -3.86 -7.61
C LEU A 2 37.53 -3.69 -6.10
N MET A 3 36.80 -4.48 -5.32
CA MET A 3 37.03 -4.55 -3.88
C MET A 3 38.38 -5.25 -3.63
N LYS A 4 39.31 -4.58 -2.95
CA LYS A 4 40.54 -5.22 -2.48
C LYS A 4 40.17 -6.08 -1.28
N VAL A 5 40.40 -7.39 -1.39
CA VAL A 5 40.36 -8.30 -0.23
C VAL A 5 41.55 -7.95 0.66
N PRO A 6 41.35 -7.60 1.94
CA PRO A 6 42.46 -7.41 2.88
C PRO A 6 43.24 -8.73 3.00
N SER A 7 44.53 -8.71 2.65
CA SER A 7 45.42 -9.86 2.82
C SER A 7 45.83 -9.98 4.29
N VAL A 8 44.93 -10.46 5.13
CA VAL A 8 45.33 -10.95 6.46
C VAL A 8 45.63 -12.43 6.30
N ASP A 9 46.89 -12.79 6.52
CA ASP A 9 47.37 -14.17 6.41
C ASP A 9 47.05 -14.90 7.72
N TRP A 10 46.00 -15.71 7.72
CA TRP A 10 45.55 -16.47 8.89
C TRP A 10 46.45 -17.68 9.20
N THR A 11 47.45 -17.95 8.35
CA THR A 11 48.33 -19.12 8.47
C THR A 11 49.10 -19.13 9.80
N ASP A 12 49.48 -17.96 10.31
CA ASP A 12 50.20 -17.84 11.59
C ASP A 12 49.32 -18.09 12.82
N GLN A 13 47.99 -17.96 12.71
CA GLN A 13 47.06 -18.15 13.82
C GLN A 13 46.66 -19.63 14.00
N ILE A 14 46.78 -20.43 12.94
CA ILE A 14 46.43 -21.86 12.94
C ILE A 14 47.53 -22.69 13.63
N VAL A 15 48.80 -22.28 13.54
CA VAL A 15 49.95 -23.04 14.08
C VAL A 15 49.92 -23.12 15.62
N TYR A 16 49.27 -22.17 16.31
CA TYR A 16 49.25 -22.13 17.77
C TYR A 16 48.24 -23.09 18.42
N ILE A 17 47.36 -23.73 17.63
CA ILE A 17 46.27 -24.58 18.17
C ILE A 17 46.66 -26.07 18.23
N MET A 18 47.81 -26.47 17.67
CA MET A 18 48.20 -27.88 17.59
C MET A 18 49.03 -28.43 18.78
N ASP A 19 49.25 -27.68 19.86
CA ASP A 19 50.20 -28.09 20.93
C ASP A 19 49.57 -28.41 22.31
N ASP A 20 48.23 -28.49 22.42
CA ASP A 20 47.54 -28.95 23.65
C ASP A 20 46.72 -30.22 23.37
N GLU A 21 47.40 -31.36 23.19
CA GLU A 21 46.80 -32.70 23.10
C GLU A 21 46.39 -33.28 24.48
N GLU A 22 45.63 -32.55 25.31
CA GLU A 22 45.11 -33.15 26.56
C GLU A 22 43.71 -32.63 26.95
N SER A 23 42.69 -32.87 26.11
CA SER A 23 41.26 -32.99 26.53
C SER A 23 40.33 -33.39 25.38
N LEU A 24 40.59 -34.48 24.67
CA LEU A 24 39.68 -35.05 23.65
C LEU A 24 38.85 -36.23 24.19
N SER A 25 38.52 -36.25 25.49
CA SER A 25 37.79 -37.37 26.11
C SER A 25 36.28 -37.17 26.28
N ASP A 26 35.65 -36.22 25.58
CA ASP A 26 34.19 -35.97 25.67
C ASP A 26 33.51 -35.80 24.29
N PHE A 27 34.12 -36.32 23.22
CA PHE A 27 33.59 -36.27 21.84
C PHE A 27 32.90 -37.59 21.42
N ASP A 28 32.14 -38.21 22.32
CA ASP A 28 31.32 -39.40 21.99
C ASP A 28 29.92 -39.01 21.45
N ASP A 29 29.65 -37.72 21.29
CA ASP A 29 28.55 -37.21 20.47
C ASP A 29 29.09 -37.00 19.05
N GLU A 30 28.52 -37.72 18.09
CA GLU A 30 28.77 -37.53 16.66
C GLU A 30 28.69 -36.02 16.34
N PRO A 31 29.70 -35.41 15.71
CA PRO A 31 29.76 -33.96 15.59
C PRO A 31 28.54 -33.45 14.81
N ASP A 32 27.68 -32.69 15.49
CA ASP A 32 26.47 -32.11 14.91
C ASP A 32 26.83 -30.96 13.97
N PHE A 33 27.00 -31.29 12.69
CA PHE A 33 27.27 -30.32 11.64
C PHE A 33 26.00 -29.78 10.96
N SER A 34 24.81 -30.04 11.52
CA SER A 34 23.54 -29.61 10.90
C SER A 34 23.45 -28.09 10.71
N GLU A 35 24.01 -27.31 11.63
CA GLU A 35 24.12 -25.84 11.52
C GLU A 35 25.00 -25.40 10.33
N TYR A 36 25.96 -26.22 9.90
CA TYR A 36 26.86 -25.94 8.78
C TYR A 36 26.38 -26.49 7.43
N MET A 37 25.31 -27.30 7.42
CA MET A 37 24.68 -27.85 6.21
C MET A 37 23.46 -27.04 5.74
N TRP A 38 23.37 -25.76 6.11
CA TRP A 38 22.37 -24.80 5.63
C TRP A 38 22.22 -24.75 4.10
N MET A 39 23.26 -25.14 3.34
CA MET A 39 23.23 -25.21 1.87
C MET A 39 22.52 -26.47 1.31
N GLU A 40 22.34 -27.52 2.10
CA GLU A 40 21.76 -28.79 1.61
C GLU A 40 20.28 -28.63 1.21
N ASN A 41 19.55 -27.75 1.91
CA ASN A 41 18.16 -27.41 1.63
C ASN A 41 17.98 -25.94 1.19
N GLU A 42 19.01 -25.28 0.67
CA GLU A 42 18.96 -23.86 0.26
C GLU A 42 17.80 -23.58 -0.70
N GLU A 43 17.63 -24.42 -1.73
CA GLU A 43 16.57 -24.25 -2.73
C GLU A 43 15.15 -24.44 -2.14
N GLU A 44 15.00 -25.30 -1.13
CA GLU A 44 13.72 -25.52 -0.45
C GLU A 44 13.40 -24.38 0.52
N PHE A 45 14.42 -23.86 1.21
CA PHE A 45 14.30 -22.69 2.07
C PHE A 45 13.90 -21.45 1.27
N ASP A 46 14.60 -21.16 0.17
CA ASP A 46 14.30 -20.03 -0.70
C ASP A 46 12.88 -20.10 -1.25
N LYS A 47 12.44 -21.29 -1.67
CA LYS A 47 11.07 -21.50 -2.13
C LYS A 47 10.05 -21.23 -1.03
N ASN A 48 10.29 -21.73 0.18
CA ASN A 48 9.38 -21.54 1.31
C ASN A 48 9.29 -20.06 1.71
N GLU A 49 10.42 -19.36 1.80
CA GLU A 49 10.43 -17.93 2.11
C GLU A 49 9.74 -17.10 1.01
N LEU A 50 9.96 -17.44 -0.27
CA LEU A 50 9.27 -16.79 -1.37
C LEU A 50 7.75 -16.99 -1.30
N GLN A 51 7.31 -18.23 -1.05
CA GLN A 51 5.89 -18.54 -0.87
C GLN A 51 5.29 -17.79 0.32
N ARG A 52 6.02 -17.71 1.44
CA ARG A 52 5.58 -16.99 2.63
C ARG A 52 5.37 -15.50 2.35
N LEU A 53 6.28 -14.88 1.58
CA LEU A 53 6.17 -13.48 1.17
C LEU A 53 5.00 -13.25 0.21
N GLU A 54 4.78 -14.16 -0.74
CA GLU A 54 3.63 -14.09 -1.67
C GLU A 54 2.30 -14.22 -0.91
N GLU A 55 2.19 -15.16 0.02
CA GLU A 55 1.00 -15.31 0.87
C GLU A 55 0.73 -14.08 1.75
N GLU A 56 1.80 -13.46 2.27
CA GLU A 56 1.72 -12.23 3.08
C GLU A 56 1.23 -11.04 2.23
N GLU A 57 1.72 -10.90 0.99
CA GLU A 57 1.27 -9.86 0.04
C GLU A 57 -0.22 -10.03 -0.33
N ILE A 58 -0.65 -11.26 -0.66
CA ILE A 58 -2.05 -11.55 -0.98
C ILE A 58 -2.98 -11.25 0.21
N MET A 59 -2.55 -11.62 1.43
CA MET A 59 -3.33 -11.36 2.64
C MET A 59 -3.47 -9.86 2.89
N GLN A 60 -2.40 -9.10 2.69
CA GLN A 60 -2.41 -7.65 2.86
C GLN A 60 -3.32 -6.97 1.84
N GLU A 61 -3.26 -7.37 0.56
CA GLU A 61 -4.13 -6.84 -0.49
C GLU A 61 -5.61 -7.07 -0.17
N CYS A 62 -5.96 -8.28 0.29
CA CYS A 62 -7.33 -8.62 0.68
C CYS A 62 -7.83 -7.76 1.85
N PHE A 63 -6.97 -7.50 2.84
CA PHE A 63 -7.32 -6.66 3.98
C PHE A 63 -7.48 -5.19 3.56
N GLU A 64 -6.61 -4.69 2.69
CA GLU A 64 -6.66 -3.32 2.18
C GLU A 64 -7.92 -3.08 1.35
N ALA A 65 -8.29 -4.02 0.46
CA ALA A 65 -9.53 -3.95 -0.32
C ALA A 65 -10.77 -3.90 0.58
N MET A 66 -10.82 -4.71 1.65
CA MET A 66 -11.94 -4.69 2.61
C MET A 66 -12.06 -3.32 3.32
N ILE A 67 -10.94 -2.71 3.69
CA ILE A 67 -10.93 -1.39 4.32
C ILE A 67 -11.35 -0.31 3.32
N GLU A 68 -10.90 -0.41 2.07
CA GLU A 68 -11.25 0.55 1.02
C GLU A 68 -12.76 0.55 0.75
N ASP A 69 -13.38 -0.64 0.67
CA ASP A 69 -14.83 -0.79 0.55
C ASP A 69 -15.57 -0.13 1.74
N GLU A 70 -15.14 -0.39 2.98
CA GLU A 70 -15.74 0.22 4.18
C GLU A 70 -15.57 1.75 4.21
N LEU A 71 -14.46 2.28 3.68
CA LEU A 71 -14.21 3.71 3.59
C LEU A 71 -15.09 4.36 2.51
N GLU A 72 -15.23 3.72 1.35
CA GLU A 72 -16.06 4.22 0.26
C GLU A 72 -17.53 4.29 0.68
N GLU A 73 -18.04 3.28 1.39
CA GLU A 73 -19.39 3.31 1.96
C GLU A 73 -19.58 4.50 2.91
N GLN A 74 -18.63 4.74 3.83
CA GLN A 74 -18.70 5.87 4.76
C GLN A 74 -18.69 7.22 4.05
N ILE A 75 -17.86 7.39 3.02
CA ILE A 75 -17.80 8.63 2.23
C ILE A 75 -19.14 8.84 1.51
N ASN A 76 -19.68 7.80 0.87
CA ASN A 76 -20.94 7.88 0.16
C ASN A 76 -22.12 8.21 1.09
N GLU A 77 -22.17 7.61 2.28
CA GLU A 77 -23.16 7.96 3.29
C GLU A 77 -23.06 9.42 3.74
N TRP A 78 -21.83 9.91 3.95
CA TRP A 78 -21.59 11.30 4.32
C TRP A 78 -22.01 12.28 3.21
N GLU A 79 -21.68 11.98 1.95
CA GLU A 79 -22.09 12.77 0.79
C GLU A 79 -23.61 12.78 0.61
N LYS A 80 -24.26 11.64 0.82
CA LYS A 80 -25.72 11.51 0.77
C LYS A 80 -26.38 12.35 1.86
N ALA A 81 -25.91 12.26 3.11
CA ALA A 81 -26.44 13.04 4.22
C ALA A 81 -26.30 14.55 3.98
N LYS A 82 -25.12 14.98 3.49
CA LYS A 82 -24.88 16.38 3.11
C LYS A 82 -25.81 16.85 2.00
N THR A 83 -26.03 16.02 0.98
CA THR A 83 -26.93 16.33 -0.14
C THR A 83 -28.38 16.42 0.31
N GLU A 84 -28.81 15.53 1.22
CA GLU A 84 -30.15 15.55 1.80
C GLU A 84 -30.37 16.82 2.65
N GLU A 85 -29.39 17.21 3.47
CA GLU A 85 -29.43 18.46 4.24
C GLU A 85 -29.56 19.69 3.32
N GLN A 86 -28.74 19.75 2.26
CA GLN A 86 -28.80 20.83 1.27
C GLN A 86 -30.17 20.88 0.58
N ASN A 87 -30.71 19.74 0.16
CA ASN A 87 -32.03 19.67 -0.47
C ASN A 87 -33.16 20.09 0.48
N SER A 88 -33.07 19.72 1.75
CA SER A 88 -34.01 20.13 2.79
C SER A 88 -33.96 21.65 3.01
N ALA A 89 -32.76 22.22 3.12
CA ALA A 89 -32.56 23.66 3.25
C ALA A 89 -33.09 24.44 2.03
N LEU A 90 -32.81 23.95 0.80
CA LEU A 90 -33.34 24.54 -0.44
C LEU A 90 -34.87 24.46 -0.51
N SER A 91 -35.46 23.37 -0.02
CA SER A 91 -36.92 23.18 0.00
C SER A 91 -37.61 24.07 1.03
N ALA A 92 -36.93 24.41 2.13
CA ALA A 92 -37.43 25.31 3.17
C ALA A 92 -37.36 26.79 2.78
N LEU A 93 -36.63 27.15 1.71
CA LEU A 93 -36.58 28.53 1.23
C LEU A 93 -37.98 29.00 0.79
N PRO A 94 -38.40 30.22 1.18
CA PRO A 94 -39.68 30.76 0.78
C PRO A 94 -39.71 30.95 -0.73
N LYS A 95 -40.57 30.18 -1.42
CA LYS A 95 -40.83 30.37 -2.84
C LYS A 95 -41.58 31.68 -3.02
N SER A 96 -40.89 32.72 -3.51
CA SER A 96 -41.55 33.98 -3.85
C SER A 96 -42.53 33.73 -5.01
N GLN A 97 -43.82 33.98 -4.79
CA GLN A 97 -44.80 34.01 -5.86
C GLN A 97 -44.61 35.30 -6.66
N CYS A 98 -43.55 35.37 -7.47
CA CYS A 98 -43.41 36.42 -8.47
C CYS A 98 -44.33 36.10 -9.65
N ASN A 99 -45.18 37.04 -10.05
CA ASN A 99 -46.03 36.87 -11.23
C ASN A 99 -45.17 37.04 -12.49
N VAL A 100 -44.64 35.92 -13.00
CA VAL A 100 -43.73 35.88 -14.15
C VAL A 100 -44.37 36.48 -15.40
N GLU A 101 -45.69 36.37 -15.56
CA GLU A 101 -46.44 36.91 -16.70
C GLU A 101 -46.41 38.45 -16.78
N LYS A 102 -46.16 39.13 -15.66
CA LYS A 102 -46.01 40.60 -15.59
C LYS A 102 -44.54 41.04 -15.56
N SER A 103 -43.60 40.11 -15.68
CA SER A 103 -42.17 40.43 -15.68
C SER A 103 -41.80 41.20 -16.95
N VAL A 104 -41.09 42.31 -16.79
CA VAL A 104 -40.51 43.08 -17.91
C VAL A 104 -39.12 42.55 -18.28
N LEU A 105 -38.63 41.51 -17.58
CA LEU A 105 -37.33 40.91 -17.84
C LEU A 105 -37.36 40.10 -19.13
N ASN A 106 -36.27 40.19 -19.91
CA ASN A 106 -36.08 39.37 -21.11
C ASN A 106 -35.90 37.90 -20.71
N PRO A 107 -36.81 36.98 -21.09
CA PRO A 107 -36.65 35.57 -20.78
C PRO A 107 -35.45 34.92 -21.49
N MET A 108 -34.90 35.57 -22.52
CA MET A 108 -33.73 35.12 -23.28
C MET A 108 -32.43 35.81 -22.86
N ALA A 109 -32.36 36.46 -21.69
CA ALA A 109 -31.11 37.04 -21.23
C ALA A 109 -30.06 35.94 -20.93
N ASP A 110 -28.79 36.21 -21.24
CA ASP A 110 -27.66 35.28 -21.09
C ASP A 110 -27.40 34.78 -19.65
N GLU A 111 -28.07 35.38 -18.67
CA GLU A 111 -28.03 34.99 -17.25
C GLU A 111 -29.02 33.85 -16.94
N PHE A 112 -30.10 33.71 -17.72
CA PHE A 112 -31.11 32.66 -17.54
C PHE A 112 -30.81 31.37 -18.32
N ILE A 113 -29.81 31.40 -19.19
CA ILE A 113 -29.34 30.22 -19.93
C ILE A 113 -28.37 29.46 -19.00
N PRO A 114 -28.69 28.22 -18.58
CA PRO A 114 -27.78 27.44 -17.73
C PRO A 114 -26.43 27.28 -18.42
N ARG A 115 -25.38 27.88 -17.85
CA ARG A 115 -24.01 27.82 -18.40
C ARG A 115 -23.24 26.56 -17.99
N CYS A 116 -23.91 25.59 -17.37
CA CYS A 116 -23.28 24.30 -17.12
C CYS A 116 -23.05 23.62 -18.48
N HIS A 117 -21.79 23.44 -18.88
CA HIS A 117 -21.32 22.73 -20.08
C HIS A 117 -21.06 23.52 -21.37
N GLN A 118 -20.79 24.83 -21.33
CA GLN A 118 -19.96 25.42 -22.40
C GLN A 118 -18.49 25.14 -22.08
N ILE A 119 -18.05 23.92 -22.36
CA ILE A 119 -16.63 23.66 -22.63
C ILE A 119 -16.40 24.32 -23.98
N ASP A 120 -15.67 25.43 -23.99
CA ASP A 120 -15.28 26.14 -25.19
C ASP A 120 -14.44 25.22 -26.08
N PHE A 121 -15.09 24.47 -26.97
CA PHE A 121 -14.46 23.97 -28.18
C PHE A 121 -14.21 25.16 -29.09
N SER A 122 -13.24 25.98 -28.71
CA SER A 122 -12.56 26.87 -29.65
C SER A 122 -11.74 25.99 -30.58
N ALA A 123 -12.39 25.52 -31.65
CA ALA A 123 -11.68 24.98 -32.80
C ALA A 123 -10.93 26.15 -33.45
N SER A 124 -9.60 26.14 -33.31
CA SER A 124 -8.68 26.89 -34.16
C SER A 124 -7.66 25.96 -34.78
#